data_AF-A0A2J6TUN8-F1
#
_entry.id   AF-A0A2J6TUN8-F1
#
_cell.length_a   1.000
_cell.length_b   1.000
_cell.length_c   1.000
_cell.angle_alpha   90.00
_cell.angle_beta   90.00
_cell.angle_gamma   90.00
#
_symmetry.space_group_name_H-M   'P 1'
#
loop_
_entity.id
_entity.type
_entity.pdbx_description
1 polymer ?
#
loop_
_entity_poly.entity_id
_entity_poly.type
_entity_poly.pdbx_seq_one_letter_code
_entity_poly.pdbx_strand_id
1 'polypeptide(L)'
;MEAMEKIDDAENEARMKRGELYYAFTPALIAQRERCKKACNRLNQETGDASRRRRLELWKDIANDKSPHPPQAATQEEDDILLQDVSYVEGPIKCDYGYNVMYDSLLPDPCSRAPFKLTLS
;
A
#
# COMPACT_ATOMS: atom_id res chain seq x y z
N MET A 1 -19.02 21.45 -25.85
CA MET A 1 -18.38 20.50 -24.92
C MET A 1 -17.45 19.67 -25.78
N GLU A 2 -16.19 20.08 -25.88
CA GLU A 2 -15.18 19.29 -26.59
C GLU A 2 -15.23 17.88 -26.05
N ALA A 3 -15.23 16.91 -26.97
CA ALA A 3 -15.07 15.51 -26.64
C ALA A 3 -13.81 15.42 -25.77
N MET A 4 -13.99 15.14 -24.48
CA MET A 4 -12.89 14.84 -23.57
C MET A 4 -12.17 13.67 -24.22
N GLU A 5 -11.03 13.96 -24.86
CA GLU A 5 -10.17 12.98 -25.48
C GLU A 5 -10.05 11.84 -24.47
N LYS A 6 -10.45 10.64 -24.89
CA LYS A 6 -10.63 9.52 -23.99
C LYS A 6 -9.26 9.23 -23.38
N ILE A 7 -9.06 9.67 -22.13
CA ILE A 7 -7.81 9.47 -21.40
C ILE A 7 -7.59 7.96 -21.31
N ASP A 8 -6.46 7.50 -21.82
CA ASP A 8 -6.02 6.13 -21.61
C ASP A 8 -5.64 5.98 -20.14
N ASP A 9 -6.46 5.25 -19.38
CA ASP A 9 -6.27 5.04 -17.95
C ASP A 9 -4.91 4.40 -17.63
N ALA A 10 -4.41 3.50 -18.50
CA ALA A 10 -3.16 2.80 -18.27
C ALA A 10 -1.96 3.75 -18.40
N GLU A 11 -1.92 4.56 -19.47
CA GLU A 11 -0.87 5.56 -19.65
C GLU A 11 -0.97 6.67 -18.60
N ASN A 12 -2.18 7.09 -18.22
CA ASN A 12 -2.38 8.07 -17.16
C ASN A 12 -1.86 7.59 -15.79
N GLU A 13 -2.09 6.32 -15.44
CA GLU A 13 -1.51 5.70 -14.24
C GLU A 13 0.01 5.57 -14.35
N ALA A 14 0.55 5.26 -15.53
CA ALA A 14 1.98 5.18 -15.75
C ALA A 14 2.66 6.55 -15.56
N ARG A 15 2.06 7.64 -16.06
CA ARG A 15 2.51 9.03 -15.81
C ARG A 15 2.52 9.36 -14.33
N MET A 16 1.44 9.02 -13.61
CA MET A 16 1.37 9.18 -12.15
C MET A 16 2.55 8.48 -11.44
N LYS A 17 2.85 7.22 -11.81
CA LYS A 17 3.95 6.44 -11.20
C LYS A 17 5.34 7.01 -11.52
N ARG A 18 5.52 7.59 -12.73
CA ARG A 18 6.77 8.23 -13.14
C ARG A 18 6.95 9.66 -12.58
N GLY A 19 5.90 10.23 -11.96
CA GLY A 19 5.91 11.62 -11.48
C GLY A 19 5.66 12.66 -12.58
N GLU A 20 5.10 12.25 -13.71
CA GLU A 20 4.71 13.13 -14.81
C GLU A 20 3.31 13.71 -14.59
N LEU A 21 2.96 14.75 -15.36
CA LEU A 21 1.62 15.34 -15.32
C LEU A 21 0.58 14.30 -15.76
N TYR A 22 -0.40 14.06 -14.89
CA TYR A 22 -1.49 13.11 -15.10
C TYR A 22 -2.82 13.72 -14.67
N TYR A 23 -3.93 13.17 -15.16
CA TYR A 23 -5.26 13.56 -14.76
C TYR A 23 -5.70 12.74 -13.54
N ALA A 24 -5.76 13.39 -12.37
CA ALA A 24 -6.03 12.70 -11.10
C ALA A 24 -7.48 12.22 -10.92
N PHE A 25 -8.42 12.72 -11.72
CA PHE A 25 -9.86 12.48 -11.55
C PHE A 25 -10.43 11.49 -12.57
N THR A 26 -9.61 10.60 -13.14
CA THR A 26 -10.16 9.48 -13.92
C THR A 26 -10.97 8.56 -13.00
N PRO A 27 -12.06 7.94 -13.49
CA PRO A 27 -12.82 6.96 -12.72
C PRO A 27 -11.95 5.83 -12.17
N ALA A 28 -10.93 5.40 -12.92
CA ALA A 28 -9.99 4.38 -12.50
C ALA A 28 -9.18 4.79 -11.26
N LEU A 29 -8.56 5.97 -11.25
CA LEU A 29 -7.77 6.43 -10.10
C LEU A 29 -8.64 6.76 -8.88
N ILE A 30 -9.86 7.27 -9.10
CA ILE A 30 -10.83 7.48 -8.03
C ILE A 30 -11.20 6.15 -7.37
N ALA A 31 -11.52 5.12 -8.16
CA ALA A 31 -11.85 3.80 -7.63
C ALA A 31 -10.69 3.19 -6.82
N GLN A 32 -9.45 3.39 -7.27
CA GLN A 32 -8.26 2.95 -6.52
C GLN A 32 -8.13 3.69 -5.17
N ARG A 33 -8.36 5.00 -5.13
CA ARG A 33 -8.34 5.78 -3.88
C ARG A 33 -9.46 5.40 -2.93
N GLU A 34 -10.67 5.18 -3.45
CA GLU A 34 -11.79 4.69 -2.65
C GLU A 34 -11.51 3.31 -2.04
N ARG A 35 -10.84 2.42 -2.78
CA ARG A 35 -10.38 1.14 -2.26
C ARG A 35 -9.39 1.32 -1.10
N CYS A 36 -8.34 2.13 -1.26
CA CYS A 36 -7.36 2.39 -0.17
C CYS A 36 -8.06 3.00 1.05
N LYS A 37 -8.93 3.99 0.84
CA LYS A 37 -9.70 4.64 1.91
C LYS A 37 -10.53 3.63 2.71
N LYS A 38 -11.24 2.72 2.04
CA LYS A 38 -12.01 1.66 2.71
C LYS A 38 -11.10 0.71 3.49
N ALA A 39 -9.93 0.37 2.96
CA ALA A 39 -8.95 -0.49 3.63
C ALA A 39 -8.33 0.19 4.87
N CYS A 40 -7.93 1.47 4.77
CA CYS A 40 -7.50 2.26 5.92
C CYS A 40 -8.57 2.34 7.00
N ASN A 41 -9.82 2.56 6.62
CA ASN A 41 -10.91 2.62 7.58
C ASN A 41 -11.08 1.29 8.33
N ARG A 42 -10.93 0.14 7.66
CA ARG A 42 -10.95 -1.17 8.33
C ARG A 42 -9.82 -1.27 9.36
N LEU A 43 -8.59 -0.95 8.99
CA LEU A 43 -7.45 -0.99 9.92
C LEU A 43 -7.64 -0.05 11.10
N ASN A 44 -8.10 1.17 10.85
CA ASN A 44 -8.29 2.18 11.90
C ASN A 44 -9.47 1.89 12.84
N GLN A 45 -10.37 0.97 12.45
CA GLN A 45 -11.48 0.50 13.29
C GLN A 45 -11.07 -0.68 14.18
N GLU A 46 -9.97 -1.37 13.87
CA GLU A 46 -9.47 -2.42 14.74
C GLU A 46 -8.94 -1.87 16.06
N THR A 47 -9.17 -2.63 17.12
CA THR A 47 -8.76 -2.30 18.48
C THR A 47 -7.31 -2.70 18.76
N GLY A 48 -6.78 -2.21 19.88
CA GLY A 48 -5.39 -2.45 20.31
C GLY A 48 -5.04 -3.93 20.57
N ASP A 49 -6.04 -4.80 20.69
CA ASP A 49 -5.94 -6.25 20.96
C ASP A 49 -6.06 -7.13 19.70
N ALA A 50 -6.22 -6.54 18.50
CA ALA A 50 -6.19 -7.30 17.26
C ALA A 50 -4.87 -8.06 17.09
N SER A 51 -4.95 -9.35 16.70
CA SER A 51 -3.76 -10.20 16.54
C SER A 51 -2.80 -9.67 15.47
N ARG A 52 -1.51 -10.01 15.60
CA ARG A 52 -0.47 -9.62 14.62
C ARG A 52 -0.86 -10.02 13.19
N ARG A 53 -1.37 -11.25 13.03
CA ARG A 53 -1.87 -11.77 11.75
C ARG A 53 -3.02 -10.94 11.19
N ARG A 54 -4.00 -10.58 12.02
CA ARG A 54 -5.14 -9.75 11.60
C ARG A 54 -4.67 -8.40 11.08
N ARG A 55 -3.71 -7.76 11.77
CA ARG A 55 -3.12 -6.49 11.34
C ARG A 55 -2.36 -6.63 10.03
N LEU A 56 -1.62 -7.72 9.85
CA LEU A 56 -0.93 -8.02 8.60
C LEU A 56 -1.90 -8.18 7.42
N GLU A 57 -3.02 -8.87 7.60
CA GLU A 57 -4.03 -9.03 6.55
C GLU A 57 -4.62 -7.68 6.10
N LEU A 58 -4.98 -6.84 7.08
CA LEU A 58 -5.49 -5.50 6.82
C LEU A 58 -4.45 -4.62 6.15
N TRP A 59 -3.19 -4.80 6.53
CA TRP A 59 -2.09 -4.12 5.91
C TRP A 59 -1.90 -4.51 4.46
N LYS A 60 -1.88 -5.81 4.15
CA LYS A 60 -1.80 -6.32 2.78
C LYS A 60 -2.96 -5.81 1.91
N ASP A 61 -4.15 -5.68 2.49
CA ASP A 61 -5.31 -5.10 1.81
C ASP A 61 -5.11 -3.60 1.47
N ILE A 62 -4.51 -2.82 2.39
CA ILE A 62 -4.11 -1.42 2.12
C ILE A 62 -3.06 -1.36 1.00
N ALA A 63 -1.97 -2.11 1.14
CA ALA A 63 -0.87 -2.18 0.19
C ALA A 63 -1.26 -2.83 -1.15
N ASN A 64 -2.46 -3.40 -1.24
CA ASN A 64 -2.92 -4.23 -2.35
C ASN A 64 -1.96 -5.38 -2.68
N ASP A 65 -1.27 -5.90 -1.66
CA ASP A 65 -0.38 -7.05 -1.76
C ASP A 65 -1.21 -8.34 -1.76
N LYS A 66 -1.04 -9.15 -2.80
CA LYS A 66 -1.72 -10.45 -2.99
C LYS A 66 -0.80 -11.64 -2.69
N SER A 67 0.40 -11.39 -2.18
CA SER A 67 1.32 -12.44 -1.77
C SER A 67 0.66 -13.34 -0.72
N PRO A 68 0.78 -14.68 -0.84
CA PRO A 68 0.23 -15.59 0.14
C PRO A 68 0.88 -15.37 1.52
N HIS A 69 0.13 -15.64 2.58
CA HIS A 69 0.68 -15.65 3.94
C HIS A 69 1.19 -17.06 4.28
N PRO A 70 2.21 -17.18 5.15
CA PRO A 70 2.52 -18.48 5.75
C PRO A 70 1.26 -19.02 6.45
N PRO A 71 1.08 -20.35 6.48
CA PRO A 71 0.01 -20.98 7.26
C PRO A 71 0.01 -20.47 8.71
N GLN A 72 -1.16 -20.36 9.31
CA GLN A 72 -1.27 -19.98 10.72
C GLN A 72 -0.68 -21.08 11.60
N ALA A 73 0.13 -20.70 12.59
CA ALA A 73 0.68 -21.64 13.55
C ALA A 73 -0.39 -22.14 14.55
N ALA A 74 -0.02 -23.15 15.35
CA ALA A 74 -0.93 -23.72 16.34
C ALA A 74 -1.14 -22.80 17.55
N THR A 75 -0.11 -22.03 17.92
CA THR A 75 -0.15 -21.07 19.04
C THR A 75 0.11 -19.64 18.56
N GLN A 76 -0.28 -18.66 19.39
CA GLN A 76 -0.05 -17.25 19.10
C GLN A 76 1.46 -16.93 19.07
N GLU A 77 2.23 -17.52 19.98
CA GLU A 77 3.67 -17.29 20.09
C GLU A 77 4.43 -17.81 18.86
N GLU A 78 4.06 -19.00 18.37
CA GLU A 78 4.63 -19.55 17.14
C GLU A 78 4.27 -18.68 15.93
N ASP A 79 3.04 -18.17 15.89
CA ASP A 79 2.57 -17.31 14.81
C ASP A 79 3.31 -15.96 14.81
N ASP A 80 3.58 -15.39 15.98
CA ASP A 80 4.34 -14.16 16.12
C ASP A 80 5.80 -14.32 15.67
N ILE A 81 6.41 -15.50 15.91
CA ILE A 81 7.74 -15.84 15.38
C ILE A 81 7.70 -15.98 13.85
N LEU A 82 6.70 -16.67 13.29
CA LEU A 82 6.52 -16.77 11.83
C LEU A 82 6.36 -15.39 11.17
N LEU A 83 5.79 -14.45 11.90
CA LEU A 83 5.52 -13.09 11.45
C LEU A 83 6.57 -12.08 11.90
N GLN A 84 7.71 -12.49 12.46
CA GLN A 84 8.70 -11.56 13.01
C GLN A 84 9.28 -10.58 11.96
N ASP A 85 9.46 -11.05 10.72
CA ASP A 85 10.07 -10.29 9.62
C ASP A 85 9.05 -9.46 8.81
N VAL A 86 7.75 -9.62 9.09
CA VAL A 86 6.72 -8.81 8.43
C VAL A 86 6.56 -7.44 9.11
N SER A 87 6.17 -6.44 8.33
CA SER A 87 5.94 -5.09 8.84
C SER A 87 4.83 -5.07 9.88
N TYR A 88 5.08 -4.37 10.98
CA TYR A 88 4.11 -4.11 12.03
C TYR A 88 3.53 -2.71 11.86
N VAL A 89 2.20 -2.62 11.70
CA VAL A 89 1.50 -1.35 11.44
C VAL A 89 0.34 -1.20 12.40
N GLU A 90 0.27 -0.04 13.03
CA GLU A 90 -0.83 0.37 13.91
C GLU A 90 -1.55 1.58 13.34
N GLY A 91 -2.86 1.62 13.59
CA GLY A 91 -3.70 2.75 13.21
C GLY A 91 -3.54 3.94 14.17
N PRO A 92 -3.96 5.15 13.77
CA PRO A 92 -4.62 5.43 12.49
C PRO A 92 -3.64 5.72 11.35
N ILE A 93 -3.93 5.19 10.15
CA ILE A 93 -3.20 5.49 8.90
C ILE A 93 -4.13 6.02 7.81
N LYS A 94 -3.58 6.84 6.90
CA LYS A 94 -4.22 7.29 5.65
C LYS A 94 -3.27 7.16 4.47
N CYS A 95 -3.74 6.54 3.39
CA CYS A 95 -3.05 6.39 2.11
C CYS A 95 -3.95 6.82 0.96
N ASP A 96 -3.37 7.37 -0.11
CA ASP A 96 -4.10 7.55 -1.37
C ASP A 96 -4.26 6.21 -2.09
N TYR A 97 -3.15 5.52 -2.36
CA TYR A 97 -3.14 4.29 -3.15
C TYR A 97 -2.61 3.06 -2.42
N GLY A 98 -1.84 3.23 -1.34
CA GLY A 98 -1.35 2.16 -0.47
C GLY A 98 -0.17 1.38 -1.06
N TYR A 99 -0.28 0.96 -2.32
CA TYR A 99 0.78 0.24 -3.05
C TYR A 99 2.00 1.10 -3.40
N ASN A 100 1.91 2.43 -3.27
CA ASN A 100 3.04 3.36 -3.50
C ASN A 100 3.87 3.58 -2.24
N VAL A 101 3.51 2.95 -1.11
CA VAL A 101 4.30 3.06 0.12
C VAL A 101 5.21 1.84 0.22
N MET A 102 6.52 2.08 0.10
CA MET A 102 7.54 1.04 0.21
C MET A 102 8.06 0.96 1.63
N TYR A 103 8.28 -0.26 2.11
CA TYR A 103 8.83 -0.54 3.43
C TYR A 103 10.14 -1.29 3.28
N ASP A 104 10.98 -1.22 4.32
CA ASP A 104 12.37 -1.66 4.31
C ASP A 104 12.55 -3.12 3.85
N SER A 105 11.63 -4.02 4.22
CA SER A 105 11.65 -5.43 3.79
C SER A 105 11.32 -5.67 2.31
N LEU A 106 10.84 -4.64 1.59
CA LEU A 106 10.56 -4.65 0.15
C LEU A 106 11.52 -3.76 -0.65
N LEU A 107 12.50 -3.13 0.01
CA LEU A 107 13.57 -2.43 -0.68
C LEU A 107 14.60 -3.46 -1.17
N PRO A 108 15.04 -3.40 -2.45
CA PRO A 108 16.23 -4.13 -2.83
C PRO A 108 17.41 -3.64 -1.98
N ASP A 109 18.40 -4.51 -1.77
CA ASP A 109 19.57 -4.27 -0.91
C ASP A 109 19.99 -2.80 -0.93
N PRO A 110 20.24 -2.15 0.22
CA PRO A 110 20.52 -0.72 0.30
C PRO A 110 21.71 -0.29 -0.57
N CYS A 111 22.60 -1.22 -0.95
CA CYS A 111 23.70 -1.03 -1.88
C CYS A 111 23.28 -0.84 -3.36
N SER A 112 22.06 -1.21 -3.73
CA SER A 112 21.51 -1.13 -5.09
C SER A 112 20.76 0.18 -5.39
N ARG A 113 20.58 1.06 -4.40
CA ARG A 113 19.84 2.31 -4.56
C ARG A 113 20.71 3.38 -5.21
N ALA A 114 20.28 3.90 -6.36
CA ALA A 114 20.70 5.23 -6.79
C ALA A 114 20.27 6.25 -5.72
N PRO A 115 21.14 7.20 -5.32
CA PRO A 115 20.82 8.14 -4.25
C PRO A 115 19.61 8.98 -4.67
N PHE A 116 18.53 8.90 -3.88
CA PHE A 116 17.37 9.77 -3.98
C PHE A 116 17.83 11.17 -3.57
N LYS A 117 18.27 11.98 -4.54
CA LYS A 117 18.60 13.39 -4.31
C LYS A 117 17.30 14.14 -4.07
N LEU A 118 16.95 14.35 -2.81
CA LEU A 118 16.05 15.42 -2.42
C LEU A 118 16.78 16.75 -2.67
N THR A 119 16.59 17.33 -3.85
CA THR A 119 16.84 18.76 -4.04
C THR A 119 15.64 19.50 -3.47
N LEU A 120 15.80 20.06 -2.26
CA LEU A 120 14.97 21.18 -1.86
C LEU A 120 15.39 22.39 -2.71
N SER A 121 14.44 22.92 -3.47
CA SER A 121 14.50 24.24 -4.12
C SER A 121 13.66 25.23 -3.35
#